data_AF-A0A0S8CIW5-F1
#
_entry.id   AF-A0A0S8CIW5-F1
#
_cell.length_a   1.000
_cell.length_b   1.000
_cell.length_c   1.000
_cell.angle_alpha   90.00
_cell.angle_beta   90.00
_cell.angle_gamma   90.00
#
_symmetry.space_group_name_H-M   'P 1'
#
loop_
_entity.id
_entity.type
_entity.pdbx_description
1 polymer ?
#
loop_
_entity_poly.entity_id
_entity_poly.type
_entity_poly.pdbx_seq_one_letter_code
_entity_poly.pdbx_strand_id
1 'polypeptide(L)'
;MPLEPFDFVGFYNLLNCLLQLNYIDDQRQGITAMKTNNAAIAFLSEYGHTSLVNLGAGRMLNRIDNHIRLMTQLNLTYYVGIDCGPYIKLTSPNIFLDSHAMTELLTGYYQGEPQKFWEGVKVFPQTWVEELEGIHCAVVVCQRVYPDCRWEQAILSMTPKLVLQEDLHGCERQQLRGRGYVRTWIKIRKYGLQPFRPWPIFPWERNLLLWRRRDFGDEEILVSRWKVLWRLCEWFIG
;
A
#
# COMPACT_ATOMS: atom_id res chain seq x y z
N MET A 1 11.41 -55.47 -4.07
CA MET A 1 11.48 -54.13 -4.70
C MET A 1 11.11 -53.12 -3.62
N PRO A 2 11.98 -52.18 -3.25
CA PRO A 2 11.59 -51.13 -2.32
C PRO A 2 10.69 -50.12 -3.04
N LEU A 3 9.57 -49.75 -2.41
CA LEU A 3 8.72 -48.65 -2.83
C LEU A 3 9.45 -47.34 -2.54
N GLU A 4 9.66 -46.51 -3.56
CA GLU A 4 10.22 -45.17 -3.36
C GLU A 4 9.30 -44.30 -2.50
N PRO A 5 9.87 -43.40 -1.66
CA PRO A 5 9.08 -42.52 -0.81
C PRO A 5 8.30 -41.53 -1.68
N PHE A 6 6.98 -41.54 -1.50
CA PHE A 6 6.06 -40.59 -2.13
C PHE A 6 6.41 -39.17 -1.68
N ASP A 7 6.79 -38.29 -2.61
CA ASP A 7 7.15 -36.90 -2.33
C ASP A 7 5.90 -36.09 -1.95
N PHE A 8 5.62 -36.08 -0.65
CA PHE A 8 4.48 -35.41 -0.03
C PHE A 8 4.51 -33.89 -0.26
N VAL A 9 5.70 -33.30 -0.44
CA VAL A 9 5.89 -31.86 -0.68
C VAL A 9 5.54 -31.53 -2.12
N GLY A 10 5.98 -32.37 -3.07
CA GLY A 10 5.60 -32.26 -4.48
C GLY A 10 4.08 -32.37 -4.68
N PHE A 11 3.42 -33.30 -4.00
CA PHE A 11 1.97 -33.48 -4.11
C PHE A 11 1.18 -32.30 -3.50
N TYR A 12 1.61 -31.76 -2.35
CA TYR A 12 0.96 -30.60 -1.73
C TYR A 12 1.11 -29.32 -2.56
N ASN A 13 2.27 -29.12 -3.19
CA ASN A 13 2.50 -28.01 -4.10
C ASN A 13 1.68 -28.14 -5.38
N LEU A 14 1.55 -29.35 -5.94
CA LEU A 14 0.72 -29.60 -7.12
C LEU A 14 -0.77 -29.39 -6.83
N LEU A 15 -1.24 -29.83 -5.65
CA LEU A 15 -2.64 -29.66 -5.24
C LEU A 15 -2.98 -28.17 -4.99
N ASN A 16 -2.07 -27.40 -4.37
CA ASN A 16 -2.24 -25.96 -4.24
C ASN A 16 -2.21 -25.24 -5.59
N CYS A 17 -1.35 -25.67 -6.51
CA CYS A 17 -1.28 -25.10 -7.85
C CYS A 17 -2.55 -25.40 -8.67
N LEU A 18 -3.10 -26.61 -8.56
CA LEU A 18 -4.36 -26.99 -9.21
C LEU A 18 -5.59 -26.29 -8.62
N LEU A 19 -5.62 -26.10 -7.29
CA LEU A 19 -6.67 -25.30 -6.64
C LEU A 19 -6.57 -23.82 -7.03
N GLN A 20 -5.36 -23.29 -7.25
CA GLN A 20 -5.13 -21.92 -7.72
C GLN A 20 -5.51 -21.72 -9.19
N LEU A 21 -5.21 -22.69 -10.07
CA LEU A 21 -5.58 -22.61 -11.50
C LEU A 21 -7.10 -22.63 -11.69
N ASN A 22 -7.81 -23.50 -10.97
CA ASN A 22 -9.28 -23.51 -11.01
C ASN A 22 -9.89 -22.22 -10.44
N TYR A 23 -9.27 -21.61 -9.42
CA TYR A 23 -9.68 -20.30 -8.92
C TYR A 23 -9.45 -19.19 -9.97
N ILE A 24 -8.31 -19.21 -10.68
CA ILE A 24 -7.98 -18.21 -11.71
C ILE A 24 -8.91 -18.30 -12.94
N ASP A 25 -9.31 -19.52 -13.35
CA ASP A 25 -10.22 -19.71 -14.48
C ASP A 25 -11.67 -19.29 -14.15
N ASP A 26 -12.14 -19.54 -12.92
CA ASP A 26 -13.42 -19.01 -12.44
C ASP A 26 -13.41 -17.47 -12.35
N GLN A 27 -12.27 -16.87 -11.98
CA GLN A 27 -12.09 -15.41 -11.92
C GLN A 27 -12.12 -14.77 -13.32
N ARG A 28 -11.52 -15.40 -14.35
CA ARG A 28 -11.57 -14.88 -15.72
C ARG A 28 -12.95 -14.94 -16.34
N GLN A 29 -13.76 -15.95 -16.02
CA GLN A 29 -15.14 -16.02 -16.51
C GLN A 29 -16.07 -15.03 -15.77
N GLY A 30 -15.78 -14.70 -14.51
CA GLY A 30 -16.52 -13.70 -13.71
C GLY A 30 -16.31 -12.23 -14.12
N ILE A 31 -15.16 -11.89 -14.72
CA ILE A 31 -14.83 -10.50 -15.14
C ILE A 31 -15.78 -9.97 -16.23
N THR A 32 -16.43 -10.85 -16.99
CA THR A 32 -17.34 -10.45 -18.07
C THR A 32 -18.79 -10.20 -17.63
N ALA A 33 -19.15 -10.48 -16.37
CA ALA A 33 -20.55 -10.46 -15.94
C ALA A 33 -20.77 -10.03 -14.49
N MET A 34 -20.26 -8.85 -14.07
CA MET A 34 -20.90 -8.11 -12.98
C MET A 34 -20.48 -6.63 -13.01
N LYS A 35 -21.27 -5.81 -13.71
CA LYS A 35 -21.20 -4.35 -13.57
C LYS A 35 -21.94 -3.95 -12.28
N THR A 36 -21.43 -4.39 -11.14
CA THR A 36 -21.88 -3.94 -9.82
C THR A 36 -21.36 -2.53 -9.61
N ASN A 37 -22.21 -1.61 -9.17
CA ASN A 37 -21.79 -0.32 -8.60
C ASN A 37 -20.79 -0.60 -7.48
N ASN A 38 -19.50 -0.58 -7.80
CA ASN A 38 -18.45 -0.90 -6.83
C ASN A 38 -18.42 0.24 -5.82
N ALA A 39 -18.80 -0.05 -4.58
CA ALA A 39 -18.88 0.93 -3.49
C ALA A 39 -17.52 1.62 -3.25
N ALA A 40 -16.40 0.93 -3.51
CA ALA A 40 -15.07 1.51 -3.44
C ALA A 40 -14.89 2.60 -4.52
N ILE A 41 -15.30 2.32 -5.75
CA ILE A 41 -15.24 3.28 -6.86
C ILE A 41 -16.11 4.50 -6.54
N ALA A 42 -17.35 4.29 -6.09
CA ALA A 42 -18.24 5.39 -5.74
C ALA A 42 -17.63 6.28 -4.64
N PHE A 43 -17.14 5.68 -3.56
CA PHE A 43 -16.52 6.41 -2.46
C PHE A 43 -15.25 7.15 -2.90
N LEU A 44 -14.35 6.49 -3.62
CA LEU A 44 -13.08 7.09 -4.04
C LEU A 44 -13.25 8.14 -5.15
N SER A 45 -14.30 8.03 -5.97
CA SER A 45 -14.64 9.08 -6.93
C SER A 45 -14.99 10.40 -6.24
N GLU A 46 -15.61 10.34 -5.07
CA GLU A 46 -15.98 11.52 -4.28
C GLU A 46 -14.84 11.97 -3.35
N TYR A 47 -14.23 11.04 -2.61
CA TYR A 47 -13.33 11.33 -1.50
C TYR A 47 -11.86 10.96 -1.76
N GLY A 48 -11.53 10.43 -2.93
CA GLY A 48 -10.20 9.92 -3.23
C GLY A 48 -9.09 10.95 -3.04
N HIS A 49 -9.35 12.22 -3.35
CA HIS A 49 -8.40 13.32 -3.21
C HIS A 49 -7.98 13.64 -1.76
N THR A 50 -8.71 13.15 -0.76
CA THR A 50 -8.38 13.22 0.68
C THR A 50 -8.18 11.84 1.30
N SER A 51 -8.03 10.79 0.48
CA SER A 51 -7.91 9.41 0.93
C SER A 51 -6.49 8.87 0.78
N LEU A 52 -6.01 8.17 1.82
CA LEU A 52 -4.95 7.19 1.69
C LEU A 52 -5.60 5.83 1.39
N VAL A 53 -5.17 5.19 0.31
CA VAL A 53 -5.68 3.89 -0.13
C VAL A 53 -4.64 2.80 0.10
N ASN A 54 -4.92 1.89 1.01
CA ASN A 54 -4.13 0.70 1.28
C ASN A 54 -4.62 -0.49 0.42
N LEU A 55 -3.83 -0.85 -0.58
CA LEU A 55 -4.04 -1.98 -1.48
C LEU A 55 -3.42 -3.25 -0.89
N GLY A 56 -4.20 -4.33 -0.86
CA GLY A 56 -3.78 -5.59 -0.25
C GLY A 56 -3.81 -5.51 1.27
N ALA A 57 -4.84 -4.87 1.83
CA ALA A 57 -5.03 -4.70 3.27
C ALA A 57 -5.14 -6.05 4.02
N GLY A 58 -5.48 -7.13 3.30
CA GLY A 58 -5.68 -8.45 3.83
C GLY A 58 -6.90 -8.56 4.74
N ARG A 59 -7.02 -9.72 5.41
CA ARG A 59 -8.14 -10.02 6.30
C ARG A 59 -8.25 -9.13 7.55
N MET A 60 -7.19 -8.39 7.90
CA MET A 60 -7.15 -7.54 9.08
C MET A 60 -6.20 -6.37 8.85
N LEU A 61 -6.62 -5.17 9.25
CA LEU A 61 -5.72 -4.03 9.31
C LEU A 61 -4.65 -4.28 10.38
N ASN A 62 -3.39 -4.21 9.99
CA ASN A 62 -2.27 -4.42 10.89
C ASN A 62 -1.06 -3.60 10.47
N ARG A 63 -0.26 -3.20 11.48
CA ARG A 63 1.01 -2.46 11.31
C ARG A 63 0.88 -1.22 10.45
N ILE A 64 -0.20 -0.45 10.65
CA ILE A 64 -0.53 0.70 9.80
C ILE A 64 0.16 2.00 10.27
N ASP A 65 1.17 1.91 11.14
CA ASP A 65 1.84 3.05 11.77
C ASP A 65 2.35 4.07 10.72
N ASN A 66 3.01 3.59 9.66
CA ASN A 66 3.46 4.43 8.55
C ASN A 66 2.31 5.03 7.75
N HIS A 67 1.18 4.34 7.65
CA HIS A 67 -0.01 4.86 6.98
C HIS A 67 -0.55 6.06 7.76
N ILE A 68 -0.64 5.95 9.09
CA ILE A 68 -1.06 7.05 9.98
C ILE A 68 -0.10 8.23 9.89
N ARG A 69 1.21 7.98 9.88
CA ARG A 69 2.22 9.03 9.68
C ARG A 69 2.01 9.77 8.36
N LEU A 70 1.78 9.05 7.26
CA LEU A 70 1.47 9.69 5.97
C LEU A 70 0.16 10.47 5.98
N MET A 71 -0.91 9.89 6.54
CA MET A 71 -2.21 10.55 6.60
C MET A 71 -2.16 11.86 7.36
N THR A 72 -1.59 11.84 8.55
CA THR A 72 -1.52 13.03 9.42
C THR A 72 -0.63 14.11 8.81
N GLN A 73 0.51 13.75 8.24
CA GLN A 73 1.44 14.70 7.60
C GLN A 73 0.90 15.31 6.31
N LEU A 74 -0.02 14.63 5.63
CA LEU A 74 -0.67 15.11 4.41
C LEU A 74 -2.09 15.65 4.65
N ASN A 75 -2.52 15.73 5.93
CA ASN A 75 -3.84 16.16 6.32
C ASN A 75 -4.97 15.43 5.59
N LEU A 76 -4.87 14.10 5.52
CA LEU A 76 -5.84 13.22 4.86
C LEU A 76 -6.98 12.84 5.82
N THR A 77 -8.19 12.77 5.29
CA THR A 77 -9.40 12.51 6.07
C THR A 77 -9.68 11.02 6.18
N TYR A 78 -9.50 10.28 5.08
CA TYR A 78 -9.96 8.90 4.98
C TYR A 78 -8.82 7.91 4.85
N TYR A 79 -8.94 6.82 5.60
CA TYR A 79 -8.13 5.62 5.43
C TYR A 79 -9.00 4.59 4.70
N VAL A 80 -8.56 4.14 3.53
CA VAL A 80 -9.31 3.20 2.70
C VAL A 80 -8.55 1.88 2.58
N GLY A 81 -9.10 0.79 3.11
CA GLY A 81 -8.55 -0.56 2.93
C GLY A 81 -9.22 -1.30 1.78
N ILE A 82 -8.43 -1.79 0.83
CA ILE A 82 -8.88 -2.56 -0.35
C ILE A 82 -8.28 -3.96 -0.30
N ASP A 83 -9.12 -4.98 -0.47
CA ASP A 83 -8.68 -6.37 -0.62
C ASP A 83 -9.72 -7.19 -1.39
N CYS A 84 -9.26 -8.17 -2.18
CA CYS A 84 -10.13 -9.08 -2.92
C CYS A 84 -10.74 -10.19 -2.03
N GLY A 85 -10.24 -10.33 -0.79
CA GLY A 85 -10.76 -11.26 0.19
C GLY A 85 -12.18 -10.92 0.68
N PRO A 86 -12.87 -11.87 1.32
CA PRO A 86 -14.30 -11.75 1.64
C PRO A 86 -14.63 -10.73 2.72
N TYR A 87 -13.67 -10.36 3.56
CA TYR A 87 -13.84 -9.38 4.64
C TYR A 87 -12.49 -8.77 5.05
N ILE A 88 -12.55 -7.58 5.68
CA ILE A 88 -11.42 -6.90 6.31
C ILE A 88 -11.81 -6.54 7.74
N LYS A 89 -11.11 -7.08 8.75
CA LYS A 89 -11.34 -6.72 10.16
C LYS A 89 -10.66 -5.38 10.48
N LEU A 90 -11.43 -4.46 11.06
CA LEU A 90 -10.96 -3.12 11.45
C LEU A 90 -10.07 -3.13 12.69
N THR A 91 -10.31 -4.07 13.60
CA THR A 91 -9.57 -4.16 14.86
C THR A 91 -8.66 -5.38 14.85
N SER A 92 -7.43 -5.17 15.33
CA SER A 92 -6.40 -6.19 15.48
C SER A 92 -5.55 -5.83 16.69
N PRO A 93 -5.09 -6.81 17.50
CA PRO A 93 -4.12 -6.54 18.56
C PRO A 93 -2.80 -5.97 18.03
N ASN A 94 -2.54 -6.13 16.72
CA ASN A 94 -1.34 -5.63 16.05
C ASN A 94 -1.66 -4.51 15.06
N ILE A 95 -2.70 -3.71 15.32
CA ILE A 95 -3.02 -2.60 14.41
C ILE A 95 -1.88 -1.57 14.36
N PHE A 96 -1.34 -1.24 15.53
CA PHE A 96 -0.13 -0.43 15.68
C PHE A 96 0.97 -1.28 16.29
N LEU A 97 2.19 -1.11 15.79
CA LEU A 97 3.39 -1.66 16.44
C LEU A 97 3.75 -0.82 17.66
N ASP A 98 3.58 0.49 17.58
CA ASP A 98 3.75 1.44 18.69
C ASP A 98 2.43 2.16 18.97
N SER A 99 1.57 1.50 19.74
CA SER A 99 0.25 2.02 20.11
C SER A 99 0.31 3.35 20.85
N HIS A 100 1.36 3.60 21.63
CA HIS A 100 1.52 4.85 22.38
C HIS A 100 1.79 6.01 21.41
N ALA A 101 2.82 5.87 20.57
CA ALA A 101 3.16 6.90 19.60
C ALA A 101 2.02 7.17 18.60
N MET A 102 1.29 6.13 18.18
CA MET A 102 0.14 6.31 17.28
C MET A 102 -1.04 7.00 17.96
N THR A 103 -1.28 6.71 19.24
CA THR A 103 -2.32 7.40 20.01
C THR A 103 -1.98 8.88 20.19
N GLU A 104 -0.74 9.22 20.55
CA GLU A 104 -0.30 10.62 20.66
C GLU A 104 -0.43 11.36 19.32
N LEU A 105 0.02 10.73 18.23
CA LEU A 105 -0.05 11.32 16.90
C LEU A 105 -1.50 11.59 16.47
N LEU A 106 -2.40 10.62 16.68
CA LEU A 106 -3.82 10.78 16.38
C LEU A 106 -4.50 11.79 17.31
N THR A 107 -4.09 11.86 18.57
CA THR A 107 -4.59 12.86 19.54
C THR A 107 -4.23 14.27 19.09
N GLY A 108 -2.98 14.50 18.67
CA GLY A 108 -2.57 15.78 18.11
C GLY A 108 -3.31 16.15 16.83
N TYR A 109 -3.51 15.18 15.93
CA TYR A 109 -4.19 15.40 14.66
C TYR A 109 -5.70 15.68 14.82
N TYR A 110 -6.38 14.92 15.67
CA TYR A 110 -7.82 15.04 15.93
C TYR A 110 -8.14 15.89 17.18
N GLN A 111 -7.27 16.83 17.54
CA GLN A 111 -7.53 17.84 18.60
C GLN A 111 -7.98 17.26 19.94
N GLY A 112 -7.39 16.14 20.35
CA GLY A 112 -7.71 15.45 21.60
C GLY A 112 -8.58 14.19 21.45
N GLU A 113 -9.10 13.90 20.25
CA GLU A 113 -10.08 12.83 20.02
C GLU A 113 -9.58 11.77 19.02
N PRO A 114 -8.59 10.92 19.42
CA PRO A 114 -7.99 9.93 18.51
C PRO A 114 -8.99 8.90 17.96
N GLN A 115 -10.13 8.69 18.62
CA GLN A 115 -11.19 7.79 18.16
C GLN A 115 -11.82 8.22 16.83
N LYS A 116 -11.77 9.51 16.47
CA LYS A 116 -12.30 10.02 15.18
C LYS A 116 -11.62 9.40 13.97
N PHE A 117 -10.40 8.87 14.13
CA PHE A 117 -9.75 8.09 13.11
C PHE A 117 -10.66 6.99 12.55
N TRP A 118 -11.34 6.25 13.44
CA TRP A 118 -12.15 5.09 13.07
C TRP A 118 -13.39 5.45 12.26
N GLU A 119 -13.92 6.66 12.44
CA GLU A 119 -15.02 7.19 11.63
C GLU A 119 -14.58 7.41 10.17
N GLY A 120 -13.32 7.81 9.98
CA GLY A 120 -12.65 7.99 8.70
C GLY A 120 -12.12 6.72 8.05
N VAL A 121 -12.13 5.58 8.74
CA VAL A 121 -11.73 4.29 8.16
C VAL A 121 -12.89 3.74 7.32
N LYS A 122 -12.61 3.43 6.06
CA LYS A 122 -13.49 2.71 5.14
C LYS A 122 -12.77 1.47 4.62
N VAL A 123 -13.47 0.36 4.53
CA VAL A 123 -12.91 -0.88 4.00
C VAL A 123 -13.83 -1.44 2.95
N PHE A 124 -13.25 -1.90 1.86
CA PHE A 124 -13.95 -2.48 0.72
C PHE A 124 -13.35 -3.87 0.45
N PRO A 125 -13.86 -4.91 1.12
CA PRO A 125 -13.53 -6.29 0.76
C PRO A 125 -14.14 -6.63 -0.61
N GLN A 126 -13.73 -7.76 -1.19
CA GLN A 126 -14.18 -8.24 -2.50
C GLN A 126 -14.00 -7.20 -3.61
N THR A 127 -12.99 -6.34 -3.49
CA THR A 127 -12.65 -5.32 -4.49
C THR A 127 -11.28 -5.62 -5.05
N TRP A 128 -11.22 -5.84 -6.37
CA TRP A 128 -9.96 -6.01 -7.07
C TRP A 128 -9.29 -4.66 -7.31
N VAL A 129 -7.96 -4.62 -7.24
CA VAL A 129 -7.20 -3.37 -7.39
C VAL A 129 -7.36 -2.80 -8.80
N GLU A 130 -7.47 -3.69 -9.79
CA GLU A 130 -7.69 -3.39 -11.20
C GLU A 130 -9.01 -2.66 -11.43
N GLU A 131 -10.03 -2.87 -10.60
CA GLU A 131 -11.31 -2.14 -10.69
C GLU A 131 -11.17 -0.65 -10.33
N LEU A 132 -10.09 -0.27 -9.64
CA LEU A 132 -9.82 1.12 -9.26
C LEU A 132 -9.10 1.90 -10.37
N GLU A 133 -8.92 1.32 -11.55
CA GLU A 133 -8.26 1.99 -12.68
C GLU A 133 -8.99 3.30 -13.04
N GLY A 134 -8.21 4.39 -13.12
CA GLY A 134 -8.70 5.74 -13.40
C GLY A 134 -9.34 6.45 -12.20
N ILE A 135 -9.42 5.83 -11.02
CA ILE A 135 -10.02 6.44 -9.83
C ILE A 135 -8.94 7.14 -9.00
N HIS A 136 -9.03 8.47 -8.91
CA HIS A 136 -8.03 9.29 -8.24
C HIS A 136 -7.91 8.95 -6.74
N CYS A 137 -6.69 8.95 -6.21
CA CYS A 137 -6.46 9.00 -4.76
C CYS A 137 -5.26 9.90 -4.38
N ALA A 138 -5.17 10.31 -3.11
CA ALA A 138 -4.06 11.16 -2.66
C ALA A 138 -2.77 10.38 -2.46
N VAL A 139 -2.86 9.22 -1.82
CA VAL A 139 -1.73 8.35 -1.47
C VAL A 139 -2.15 6.90 -1.69
N VAL A 140 -1.25 6.12 -2.28
CA VAL A 140 -1.39 4.66 -2.31
C VAL A 140 -0.38 4.05 -1.33
N VAL A 141 -0.84 3.10 -0.54
CA VAL A 141 0.03 2.13 0.11
C VAL A 141 -0.21 0.78 -0.55
N CYS A 142 0.87 0.16 -0.99
CA CYS A 142 0.90 -1.19 -1.51
C CYS A 142 1.43 -2.08 -0.37
N GLN A 143 0.53 -2.72 0.38
CA GLN A 143 0.89 -3.44 1.61
C GLN A 143 1.22 -4.91 1.35
N ARG A 144 0.44 -5.58 0.51
CA ARG A 144 0.69 -6.98 0.12
C ARG A 144 0.28 -7.20 -1.32
N VAL A 145 1.18 -7.75 -2.12
CA VAL A 145 0.91 -8.09 -3.52
C VAL A 145 1.18 -9.58 -3.69
N TYR A 146 0.24 -10.30 -4.31
CA TYR A 146 0.49 -11.68 -4.71
C TYR A 146 1.63 -11.73 -5.74
N PRO A 147 2.50 -12.74 -5.73
CA PRO A 147 3.70 -12.79 -6.56
C PRO A 147 3.47 -12.52 -8.07
N ASP A 148 2.32 -12.92 -8.61
CA ASP A 148 2.01 -12.80 -10.04
C ASP A 148 1.19 -11.55 -10.39
N CYS A 149 0.78 -10.77 -9.39
CA CYS A 149 0.01 -9.54 -9.59
C CYS A 149 0.91 -8.36 -9.94
N ARG A 150 0.42 -7.52 -10.87
CA ARG A 150 1.10 -6.34 -11.40
C ARG A 150 0.15 -5.15 -11.37
N TRP A 151 0.19 -4.39 -10.29
CA TRP A 151 -0.69 -3.27 -10.04
C TRP A 151 -0.11 -1.95 -10.54
N GLU A 152 1.04 -1.95 -11.24
CA GLU A 152 1.64 -0.70 -11.69
C GLU A 152 0.69 0.12 -12.55
N GLN A 153 -0.07 -0.50 -13.46
CA GLN A 153 -1.02 0.23 -14.31
C GLN A 153 -2.15 0.86 -13.49
N ALA A 154 -2.80 0.08 -12.62
CA ALA A 154 -3.85 0.58 -11.72
C ALA A 154 -3.31 1.72 -10.84
N ILE A 155 -2.21 1.52 -10.12
CA ILE A 155 -1.59 2.54 -9.26
C ILE A 155 -1.27 3.82 -10.02
N LEU A 156 -0.72 3.73 -11.23
CA LEU A 156 -0.39 4.90 -12.04
C LEU A 156 -1.66 5.67 -12.46
N SER A 157 -2.70 4.95 -12.88
CA SER A 157 -3.98 5.53 -13.29
C SER A 157 -4.73 6.21 -12.14
N MET A 158 -4.53 5.74 -10.90
CA MET A 158 -5.07 6.39 -9.70
C MET A 158 -4.35 7.71 -9.38
N THR A 159 -3.24 8.00 -10.05
CA THR A 159 -2.46 9.24 -9.96
C THR A 159 -2.07 9.71 -8.54
N PRO A 160 -1.68 8.85 -7.60
CA PRO A 160 -1.34 9.28 -6.24
C PRO A 160 -0.13 10.23 -6.19
N LYS A 161 -0.12 11.13 -5.21
CA LYS A 161 1.03 12.00 -4.93
C LYS A 161 2.23 11.19 -4.42
N LEU A 162 1.95 10.18 -3.60
CA LEU A 162 2.93 9.26 -3.03
C LEU A 162 2.47 7.81 -3.17
N VAL A 163 3.41 6.90 -3.44
CA VAL A 163 3.19 5.46 -3.33
C VAL A 163 4.18 4.88 -2.32
N LEU A 164 3.65 4.35 -1.22
CA LEU A 164 4.42 3.60 -0.24
C LEU A 164 4.31 2.11 -0.56
N GLN A 165 5.42 1.42 -0.71
CA GLN A 165 5.45 -0.04 -0.84
C GLN A 165 5.95 -0.61 0.50
N GLU A 166 5.05 -1.31 1.18
CA GLU A 166 5.33 -2.08 2.39
C GLU A 166 5.37 -3.58 2.05
N ASP A 167 6.10 -4.36 2.85
CA ASP A 167 6.35 -5.80 2.63
C ASP A 167 7.06 -6.12 1.30
N LEU A 168 8.40 -6.14 1.34
CA LEU A 168 9.27 -6.43 0.19
C LEU A 168 9.27 -7.93 -0.22
N HIS A 169 8.13 -8.63 -0.18
CA HIS A 169 7.96 -10.00 -0.69
C HIS A 169 6.90 -10.09 -1.82
N GLY A 170 6.74 -9.00 -2.58
CA GLY A 170 5.86 -8.88 -3.74
C GLY A 170 5.69 -7.41 -4.17
N CYS A 171 5.61 -6.49 -3.21
CA CYS A 171 5.39 -5.06 -3.47
C CYS A 171 6.61 -4.38 -4.13
N GLU A 172 7.82 -4.83 -3.82
CA GLU A 172 9.09 -4.41 -4.43
C GLU A 172 9.21 -4.81 -5.89
N ARG A 173 8.47 -5.85 -6.32
CA ARG A 173 8.43 -6.25 -7.73
C ARG A 173 7.72 -5.19 -8.57
N GLN A 174 6.85 -4.38 -7.96
CA GLN A 174 6.10 -3.32 -8.64
C GLN A 174 7.05 -2.16 -9.01
N GLN A 175 7.26 -1.96 -10.31
CA GLN A 175 8.28 -1.01 -10.79
C GLN A 175 7.68 0.31 -11.26
N LEU A 176 7.71 1.32 -10.39
CA LEU A 176 7.25 2.69 -10.68
C LEU A 176 8.34 3.61 -11.26
N ARG A 177 9.61 3.15 -11.25
CA ARG A 177 10.72 3.90 -11.84
C ARG A 177 10.45 4.21 -13.31
N GLY A 178 10.73 5.44 -13.71
CA GLY A 178 10.57 5.89 -15.11
C GLY A 178 9.12 6.15 -15.53
N ARG A 179 8.13 5.92 -14.64
CA ARG A 179 6.70 6.08 -14.93
C ARG A 179 6.11 7.33 -14.28
N GLY A 180 6.87 8.42 -14.25
CA GLY A 180 6.45 9.68 -13.62
C GLY A 180 6.69 9.76 -12.11
N TYR A 181 7.27 8.72 -11.50
CA TYR A 181 7.62 8.68 -10.08
C TYR A 181 9.14 8.61 -9.87
N VAL A 182 9.59 9.10 -8.71
CA VAL A 182 10.98 9.04 -8.23
C VAL A 182 11.02 8.56 -6.79
N ARG A 183 12.04 7.77 -6.42
CA ARG A 183 12.24 7.35 -5.02
C ARG A 183 12.67 8.55 -4.19
N THR A 184 12.20 8.64 -2.95
CA THR A 184 12.53 9.78 -2.08
C THR A 184 12.82 9.39 -0.63
N TRP A 185 14.09 9.49 -0.26
CA TRP A 185 14.53 9.31 1.13
C TRP A 185 14.24 10.52 2.00
N ILE A 186 14.16 11.72 1.41
CA ILE A 186 13.90 12.96 2.13
C ILE A 186 12.48 12.93 2.68
N LYS A 187 11.49 12.55 1.87
CA LYS A 187 10.11 12.41 2.33
C LYS A 187 9.95 11.32 3.39
N ILE A 188 10.70 10.22 3.31
CA ILE A 188 10.75 9.20 4.37
C ILE A 188 11.14 9.83 5.71
N ARG A 189 12.20 10.65 5.74
CA ARG A 189 12.62 11.34 6.97
C ARG A 189 11.61 12.41 7.40
N LYS A 190 11.13 13.21 6.46
CA LYS A 190 10.15 14.28 6.71
C LYS A 190 8.89 13.75 7.39
N TYR A 191 8.37 12.63 6.90
CA TYR A 191 7.16 12.01 7.45
C TYR A 191 7.45 11.04 8.60
N GLY A 192 8.72 10.91 9.03
CA GLY A 192 9.11 10.01 10.10
C GLY A 192 8.80 8.54 9.84
N LEU A 193 8.79 8.09 8.57
CA LEU A 193 8.47 6.70 8.22
C LEU A 193 9.54 5.76 8.75
N GLN A 194 9.09 4.64 9.29
CA GLN A 194 9.94 3.63 9.93
C GLN A 194 10.04 2.36 9.06
N PRO A 195 11.18 1.66 9.08
CA PRO A 195 11.29 0.37 8.40
C PRO A 195 10.27 -0.64 8.93
N PHE A 196 9.67 -1.43 8.04
CA PHE A 196 8.65 -2.42 8.40
C PHE A 196 9.23 -3.62 9.18
N ARG A 197 10.47 -4.02 8.86
CA ARG A 197 11.26 -5.00 9.60
C ARG A 197 12.64 -4.39 9.83
N PRO A 198 12.90 -3.78 11.00
CA PRO A 198 14.25 -3.32 11.33
C PRO A 198 15.18 -4.52 11.39
N TRP A 199 16.18 -4.57 10.52
CA TRP A 199 17.14 -5.67 10.52
C TRP A 199 18.18 -5.43 11.62
N PRO A 200 18.38 -6.36 12.58
CA PRO A 200 19.24 -6.11 13.75
C PRO A 200 20.70 -5.80 13.38
N ILE A 201 21.17 -6.36 12.27
CA ILE A 201 22.57 -6.27 11.81
C ILE A 201 22.77 -5.00 10.97
N PHE A 202 21.76 -4.62 10.18
CA PHE A 202 21.78 -3.42 9.37
C PHE A 202 20.57 -2.56 9.72
N PRO A 203 20.65 -1.77 10.82
CA PRO A 203 19.53 -0.94 11.27
C PRO A 203 19.13 0.14 10.25
N TRP A 204 19.98 0.36 9.25
CA TRP A 204 19.76 1.26 8.12
C TRP A 204 19.01 0.63 6.95
N GLU A 205 18.78 -0.69 6.97
CA GLU A 205 18.06 -1.40 5.92
C GLU A 205 16.59 -0.98 5.96
N ARG A 206 16.23 -0.10 5.03
CA ARG A 206 14.88 0.41 4.92
C ARG A 206 14.11 -0.57 4.06
N ASN A 207 13.49 -1.55 4.71
CA ASN A 207 12.50 -2.44 4.11
C ASN A 207 11.19 -1.68 3.82
N LEU A 208 11.32 -0.57 3.09
CA LEU A 208 10.35 0.50 2.86
C LEU A 208 10.79 1.25 1.59
N LEU A 209 9.92 1.34 0.59
CA LEU A 209 10.14 2.16 -0.60
C LEU A 209 9.04 3.22 -0.69
N LEU A 210 9.44 4.49 -0.76
CA LEU A 210 8.52 5.60 -0.97
C LEU A 210 8.81 6.24 -2.33
N TRP A 211 7.81 6.20 -3.20
CA TRP A 211 7.78 6.87 -4.49
C TRP A 211 7.00 8.16 -4.41
N ARG A 212 7.50 9.20 -5.06
CA ARG A 212 6.88 10.51 -5.17
C ARG A 212 6.61 10.82 -6.63
N ARG A 213 5.42 11.34 -6.93
CA ARG A 213 5.09 11.84 -8.26
C ARG A 213 5.98 13.05 -8.59
N ARG A 214 6.57 13.10 -9.78
CA ARG A 214 7.62 14.10 -10.11
C ARG A 214 7.17 15.55 -9.96
N ASP A 215 5.92 15.82 -10.31
CA ASP A 215 5.23 17.12 -10.22
C ASP A 215 4.76 17.46 -8.79
N PHE A 216 4.67 16.47 -7.89
CA PHE A 216 4.35 16.69 -6.48
C PHE A 216 5.59 17.22 -5.75
N GLY A 217 5.70 18.54 -5.70
CA GLY A 217 6.87 19.26 -5.21
C GLY A 217 7.19 19.05 -3.72
N ASP A 218 8.46 19.30 -3.40
CA ASP A 218 8.91 19.65 -2.06
C ASP A 218 8.98 21.17 -1.99
N GLU A 219 8.10 21.80 -1.21
CA GLU A 219 8.21 23.23 -0.91
C GLU A 219 9.59 23.55 -0.31
N GLU A 220 10.20 22.63 0.45
CA GLU A 220 11.56 22.77 0.99
C GLU A 220 12.68 22.70 -0.08
N ILE A 221 12.50 21.95 -1.18
CA ILE A 221 13.50 21.89 -2.27
C ILE A 221 13.35 23.10 -3.21
N LEU A 222 12.17 23.72 -3.26
CA LEU A 222 11.94 24.95 -4.01
C LEU A 222 12.70 26.15 -3.42
N VAL A 223 12.95 26.16 -2.12
CA VAL A 223 13.66 27.24 -1.40
C VAL A 223 15.18 27.01 -1.31
N SER A 224 15.66 25.79 -1.60
CA SER A 224 17.06 25.41 -1.45
C SER A 224 17.94 25.80 -2.66
N ARG A 225 19.04 26.52 -2.41
CA ARG A 225 20.12 26.81 -3.39
C ARG A 225 20.78 25.54 -3.98
N TRP A 226 20.50 24.35 -3.44
CA TRP A 226 21.10 23.06 -3.83
C TRP A 226 20.21 22.21 -4.75
N LYS A 227 19.15 22.79 -5.32
CA LYS A 227 18.18 22.09 -6.19
C LYS A 227 18.82 21.26 -7.31
N VAL A 228 19.94 21.72 -7.88
CA VAL A 228 20.66 21.02 -8.95
C VAL A 228 21.37 19.78 -8.43
N LEU A 229 22.08 19.87 -7.30
CA LEU A 229 22.77 18.74 -6.68
C LEU A 229 21.77 17.65 -6.25
N TRP A 230 20.61 18.04 -5.73
CA TRP A 230 19.56 17.12 -5.33
C TRP A 230 18.91 16.39 -6.50
N ARG A 231 18.66 17.08 -7.62
CA ARG A 231 18.18 16.43 -8.87
C ARG A 231 19.18 15.39 -9.38
N LEU A 232 20.49 15.63 -9.23
CA LEU A 232 21.52 14.66 -9.59
C LEU A 232 21.46 13.43 -8.67
N CYS A 233 21.32 13.61 -7.34
CA CYS A 233 21.15 12.50 -6.39
C CYS A 233 19.86 11.70 -6.62
N GLU A 234 18.74 12.34 -6.98
CA GLU A 234 17.50 11.64 -7.38
C GLU A 234 17.72 10.75 -8.62
N TRP A 235 18.65 11.11 -9.49
CA TRP A 235 19.00 10.33 -10.68
C TRP A 235 19.85 9.10 -10.35
N PHE A 236 20.75 9.20 -9.37
CA PHE A 236 21.59 8.08 -8.90
C PHE A 236 20.85 7.07 -8.03
N ILE A 237 19.79 7.50 -7.33
CA ILE A 237 18.98 6.65 -6.44
C ILE A 237 17.73 6.09 -7.15
N GLY A 238 17.37 6.71 -8.29
CA GLY A 238 16.37 6.18 -9.22
C GLY A 238 16.79 4.81 -9.70
#